data_AF-A0ABD6DV22-F1
#
_entry.id   AF-A0ABD6DV22-F1
#
_cell.length_a   1.000
_cell.length_b   1.000
_cell.length_c   1.000
_cell.angle_alpha   90.00
_cell.angle_beta   90.00
_cell.angle_gamma   90.00
#
_symmetry.space_group_name_H-M   'P 1'
#
loop_
_entity.id
_entity.type
_entity.pdbx_description
1 polymer ?
#
loop_
_entity_poly.entity_id
_entity_poly.type
_entity_poly.pdbx_seq_one_letter_code
_entity_poly.pdbx_strand_id
1 'polypeptide(L)'
;MISTGVALAIAALVLFGGWAVTAGLATRSVSAVNAVFLSYVASIAIAGAYVLLAKRPITGTRTDVAFALVSGAFLAAGSISFYAALTRGNMAIVSAIAALYFVVPAFVGVVYLDVALSAANVAGLTLAVVAVVLIAL
;
A
#
# COMPACT_ATOMS: atom_id res chain seq x y z
N MET A 1 -12.09 9.44 -21.95
CA MET A 1 -11.62 10.45 -20.97
C MET A 1 -11.21 9.70 -19.71
N ILE A 2 -9.99 9.88 -19.21
CA ILE A 2 -9.54 9.23 -17.96
C ILE A 2 -10.25 9.92 -16.79
N SER A 3 -10.89 9.16 -15.89
CA SER A 3 -11.53 9.75 -14.72
C SER A 3 -10.48 10.29 -13.75
N THR A 4 -10.82 11.34 -12.99
CA THR A 4 -9.92 11.90 -11.96
C THR A 4 -9.46 10.83 -10.97
N GLY A 5 -10.32 9.87 -10.64
CA GLY A 5 -9.96 8.73 -9.77
C GLY A 5 -8.85 7.87 -10.36
N VAL A 6 -8.92 7.54 -11.67
CA VAL A 6 -7.86 6.77 -12.34
C VAL A 6 -6.56 7.57 -12.40
N ALA A 7 -6.62 8.88 -12.66
CA ALA A 7 -5.43 9.73 -12.65
C ALA A 7 -4.73 9.75 -11.28
N LEU A 8 -5.50 9.88 -10.19
CA LEU A 8 -4.98 9.83 -8.83
C LEU A 8 -4.41 8.44 -8.47
N ALA A 9 -5.04 7.37 -8.94
CA ALA A 9 -4.53 6.01 -8.75
C ALA A 9 -3.19 5.78 -9.47
N ILE A 10 -3.00 6.34 -10.66
CA ILE A 10 -1.72 6.31 -11.39
C ILE A 10 -0.65 7.11 -10.63
N ALA A 11 -0.99 8.28 -10.11
CA ALA A 11 -0.05 9.05 -9.28
C ALA A 11 0.36 8.26 -8.02
N ALA A 12 -0.60 7.60 -7.35
CA ALA A 12 -0.33 6.73 -6.22
C ALA A 12 0.58 5.55 -6.59
N LEU A 13 0.35 4.90 -7.74
CA LEU A 13 1.19 3.82 -8.25
C LEU A 13 2.66 4.27 -8.38
N VAL A 14 2.91 5.44 -8.98
CA VAL A 14 4.26 5.98 -9.15
C VAL A 14 4.91 6.29 -7.81
N LEU A 15 4.17 6.93 -6.89
CA LEU A 15 4.66 7.27 -5.56
C LEU A 15 4.96 6.02 -4.71
N PHE A 16 4.12 4.99 -4.79
CA PHE A 16 4.35 3.71 -4.11
C PHE A 16 5.54 2.95 -4.72
N GLY A 17 5.74 3.01 -6.04
CA GLY A 17 6.95 2.49 -6.68
C GLY A 17 8.21 3.20 -6.18
N GLY A 18 8.19 4.53 -6.12
CA GLY A 18 9.28 5.33 -5.56
C GLY A 18 9.56 5.01 -4.09
N TRP A 19 8.52 4.80 -3.28
CA TRP A 19 8.63 4.33 -1.91
C TRP A 19 9.33 2.97 -1.82
N ALA A 20 8.97 1.99 -2.65
CA ALA A 20 9.59 0.68 -2.63
C ALA A 20 11.09 0.72 -2.97
N VAL A 21 11.47 1.54 -3.97
CA VAL A 21 12.87 1.74 -4.36
C VAL A 21 13.67 2.40 -3.23
N THR A 22 13.16 3.50 -2.69
CA THR A 22 13.85 4.25 -1.61
C THR A 22 13.89 3.46 -0.30
N ALA A 23 12.88 2.67 0.01
CA ALA A 23 12.86 1.70 1.09
C ALA A 23 14.02 0.71 0.98
N GLY A 24 14.15 0.07 -0.18
CA GLY A 24 15.19 -0.93 -0.40
C GLY A 24 16.61 -0.35 -0.41
N LEU A 25 16.77 0.92 -0.81
CA LEU A 25 18.04 1.64 -0.64
C LEU A 25 18.33 1.92 0.83
N ALA A 26 17.34 2.39 1.61
CA ALA A 26 17.49 2.69 3.02
C ALA A 26 17.87 1.43 3.83
N THR A 27 17.26 0.29 3.52
CA THR A 27 17.49 -0.98 4.24
C THR A 27 18.85 -1.63 3.98
N ARG A 28 19.72 -1.02 3.15
CA ARG A 28 21.10 -1.50 2.95
C ARG A 28 22.00 -1.24 4.16
N SER A 29 21.74 -0.18 4.91
CA SER A 29 22.55 0.24 6.06
C SER A 29 21.71 0.52 7.31
N VAL A 30 20.41 0.83 7.14
CA VAL A 30 19.48 1.06 8.25
C VAL A 30 18.68 -0.22 8.49
N SER A 31 18.48 -0.61 9.75
CA SER A 31 17.62 -1.76 10.07
C SER A 31 16.19 -1.51 9.55
N ALA A 32 15.50 -2.57 9.12
CA ALA A 32 14.15 -2.46 8.54
C ALA A 32 13.18 -1.66 9.42
N VAL A 33 13.18 -1.93 10.73
CA VAL A 33 12.31 -1.24 11.69
C VAL A 33 12.66 0.25 11.81
N ASN A 34 13.94 0.61 11.87
CA ASN A 34 14.38 2.00 11.94
C ASN A 34 14.09 2.75 10.63
N ALA A 35 14.26 2.10 9.48
CA ALA A 35 13.94 2.66 8.18
C ALA A 35 12.43 2.94 8.05
N VAL A 36 11.57 2.02 8.53
CA VAL A 36 10.12 2.27 8.61
C VAL A 36 9.81 3.43 9.54
N PHE A 37 10.38 3.44 10.76
CA PHE A 37 10.16 4.54 11.71
C PHE A 37 10.50 5.90 11.11
N LEU A 38 11.68 6.04 10.49
CA LEU A 38 12.11 7.28 9.83
C LEU A 38 11.19 7.64 8.65
N SER A 39 10.76 6.66 7.87
CA SER A 39 9.79 6.89 6.78
C SER A 39 8.48 7.46 7.32
N TYR A 40 8.01 7.00 8.48
CA TYR A 40 6.77 7.48 9.10
C TYR A 40 6.92 8.84 9.74
N VAL A 41 8.09 9.19 10.28
CA VAL A 41 8.39 10.56 10.70
C VAL A 41 8.26 11.51 9.50
N ALA A 42 8.77 11.15 8.32
CA ALA A 42 8.60 11.95 7.12
C ALA A 42 7.12 11.99 6.66
N SER A 43 6.42 10.85 6.65
CA SER A 43 5.01 10.78 6.25
C SER A 43 4.10 11.59 7.16
N ILE A 44 4.28 11.51 8.49
CA ILE A 44 3.46 12.26 9.45
C ILE A 44 3.74 13.75 9.37
N ALA A 45 4.98 14.16 9.08
CA ALA A 45 5.30 15.56 8.84
C ALA A 45 4.56 16.10 7.60
N ILE A 46 4.56 15.36 6.48
CA ILE A 46 3.87 15.77 5.25
C ILE A 46 2.35 15.78 5.45
N ALA A 47 1.77 14.70 6.00
CA ALA A 47 0.34 14.59 6.23
C ALA A 47 -0.14 15.62 7.27
N GLY A 48 0.62 15.81 8.36
CA GLY A 48 0.34 16.80 9.39
C GLY A 48 0.41 18.23 8.85
N ALA A 49 1.44 18.57 8.06
CA ALA A 49 1.53 19.86 7.39
C ALA A 49 0.31 20.10 6.48
N TYR A 50 -0.12 19.09 5.72
CA TYR A 50 -1.31 19.20 4.89
C TYR A 50 -2.59 19.46 5.71
N VAL A 51 -2.79 18.72 6.81
CA VAL A 51 -3.95 18.91 7.70
C VAL A 51 -3.98 20.31 8.30
N LEU A 52 -2.82 20.80 8.77
CA LEU A 52 -2.69 22.13 9.37
C LEU A 52 -2.91 23.25 8.36
N LEU A 53 -2.28 23.17 7.19
CA LEU A 53 -2.38 24.19 6.13
C LEU A 53 -3.78 24.23 5.51
N ALA A 54 -4.40 23.08 5.29
CA ALA A 54 -5.75 22.97 4.75
C ALA A 54 -6.84 23.18 5.82
N LYS A 55 -6.46 23.39 7.10
CA LYS A 55 -7.36 23.59 8.24
C LYS A 55 -8.47 22.53 8.30
N ARG A 56 -8.11 21.26 8.09
CA ARG A 56 -9.08 20.15 8.03
C ARG A 56 -9.36 19.62 9.44
N PRO A 57 -10.57 19.83 10.02
CA PRO A 57 -10.90 19.22 11.29
C PRO A 57 -11.06 17.71 11.11
N ILE A 58 -10.76 16.95 12.18
CA ILE A 58 -11.14 15.53 12.23
C ILE A 58 -12.65 15.46 12.35
N THR A 59 -13.28 14.84 11.36
CA THR A 59 -14.72 14.59 11.31
C THR A 59 -14.98 13.09 11.18
N GLY A 60 -16.20 12.65 11.53
CA GLY A 60 -16.60 11.25 11.51
C GLY A 60 -17.01 10.72 12.88
N THR A 61 -17.52 9.49 12.89
CA THR A 61 -17.89 8.78 14.12
C THR A 61 -16.66 8.18 14.82
N ARG A 62 -16.82 7.73 16.06
CA ARG A 62 -15.76 6.98 16.77
C ARG A 62 -15.34 5.73 16.00
N THR A 63 -16.29 5.08 15.32
CA THR A 63 -16.05 3.91 14.49
C THR A 63 -15.17 4.24 13.28
N ASP A 64 -15.43 5.36 12.60
CA ASP A 64 -14.62 5.80 11.45
C ASP A 64 -13.17 6.09 11.87
N VAL A 65 -13.00 6.76 13.01
CA VAL A 65 -11.67 7.01 13.59
C VAL A 65 -10.98 5.69 13.97
N ALA A 66 -11.71 4.74 14.54
CA ALA A 66 -11.15 3.41 14.87
C ALA A 66 -10.67 2.68 13.61
N PHE A 67 -11.44 2.69 12.51
CA PHE A 67 -11.01 2.11 11.25
C PHE A 67 -9.80 2.82 10.65
N ALA A 68 -9.71 4.14 10.76
CA ALA A 68 -8.52 4.90 10.34
C ALA A 68 -7.26 4.47 11.13
N LEU A 69 -7.38 4.28 12.45
CA LEU A 69 -6.29 3.81 13.29
C LEU A 69 -5.89 2.36 13.00
N VAL A 70 -6.87 1.47 12.80
CA VAL A 70 -6.63 0.07 12.41
C VAL A 70 -5.93 0.02 11.04
N SER A 71 -6.34 0.85 10.08
CA SER A 71 -5.65 0.99 8.79
C SER A 71 -4.17 1.37 8.97
N GLY A 72 -3.88 2.34 9.84
CA GLY A 72 -2.51 2.72 10.21
C GLY A 72 -1.71 1.57 10.84
N ALA A 73 -2.34 0.76 11.68
CA ALA A 73 -1.70 -0.41 12.30
C ALA A 73 -1.33 -1.49 11.26
N PHE A 74 -2.24 -1.78 10.31
CA PHE A 74 -1.94 -2.68 9.19
C PHE A 74 -0.83 -2.13 8.30
N LEU A 75 -0.85 -0.82 8.04
CA LEU A 75 0.20 -0.16 7.25
C LEU A 75 1.57 -0.31 7.94
N ALA A 76 1.64 -0.10 9.26
CA ALA A 76 2.84 -0.26 10.06
C ALA A 76 3.39 -1.69 10.02
N ALA A 77 2.56 -2.67 10.35
CA ALA A 77 2.95 -4.08 10.34
C ALA A 77 3.36 -4.54 8.92
N GLY A 78 2.61 -4.11 7.90
CA GLY A 78 2.91 -4.39 6.50
C GLY A 78 4.22 -3.77 6.04
N SER A 79 4.49 -2.51 6.41
CA SER A 79 5.73 -1.81 6.05
C SER A 79 6.96 -2.45 6.72
N ILE A 80 6.85 -2.84 8.00
CA ILE A 80 7.92 -3.58 8.69
C ILE A 80 8.21 -4.91 7.98
N SER A 81 7.16 -5.65 7.65
CA SER A 81 7.27 -6.93 6.94
C SER A 81 7.89 -6.75 5.55
N PHE A 82 7.44 -5.72 4.82
CA PHE A 82 7.96 -5.38 3.49
C PHE A 82 9.44 -5.01 3.53
N TYR A 83 9.84 -4.09 4.42
CA TYR A 83 11.23 -3.66 4.54
C TYR A 83 12.12 -4.82 4.99
N ALA A 84 11.63 -5.68 5.89
CA ALA A 84 12.33 -6.91 6.28
C ALA A 84 12.48 -7.91 5.12
N ALA A 85 11.50 -7.99 4.22
CA ALA A 85 11.61 -8.82 3.02
C ALA A 85 12.64 -8.24 2.03
N LEU A 86 12.72 -6.92 1.88
CA LEU A 86 13.71 -6.25 1.03
C LEU A 86 15.16 -6.53 1.46
N THR A 87 15.42 -6.78 2.75
CA THR A 87 16.77 -7.15 3.22
C THR A 87 17.14 -8.60 2.92
N ARG A 88 16.18 -9.43 2.48
CA ARG A 88 16.35 -10.89 2.33
C ARG A 88 16.11 -11.38 0.90
N GLY A 89 15.43 -10.59 0.07
CA GLY A 89 15.00 -11.00 -1.26
C GLY A 89 15.29 -9.96 -2.33
N ASN A 90 14.99 -10.35 -3.57
CA ASN A 90 15.07 -9.44 -4.71
C ASN A 90 13.98 -8.36 -4.60
N MET A 91 14.38 -7.09 -4.63
CA MET A 91 13.47 -5.94 -4.53
C MET A 91 12.31 -5.99 -5.53
N ALA A 92 12.56 -6.40 -6.78
CA ALA A 92 11.54 -6.48 -7.81
C ALA A 92 10.48 -7.54 -7.47
N ILE A 93 10.93 -8.72 -7.00
CA ILE A 93 10.03 -9.83 -6.61
C ILE A 93 9.21 -9.44 -5.37
N VAL A 94 9.87 -8.93 -4.33
CA VAL A 94 9.21 -8.52 -3.08
C VAL A 94 8.17 -7.42 -3.34
N SER A 95 8.52 -6.43 -4.18
CA SER A 95 7.61 -5.34 -4.55
C SER A 95 6.43 -5.82 -5.39
N ALA A 96 6.66 -6.74 -6.34
CA ALA A 96 5.60 -7.31 -7.16
C ALA A 96 4.58 -8.09 -6.32
N ILE A 97 5.05 -8.93 -5.38
CA ILE A 97 4.18 -9.66 -4.44
C ILE A 97 3.39 -8.68 -3.57
N ALA A 98 4.07 -7.69 -2.96
CA ALA A 98 3.42 -6.73 -2.09
C ALA A 98 2.37 -5.88 -2.83
N ALA A 99 2.61 -5.53 -4.09
CA ALA A 99 1.67 -4.77 -4.92
C ALA A 99 0.36 -5.51 -5.17
N LEU A 100 0.30 -6.84 -4.99
CA LEU A 100 -0.93 -7.62 -5.04
C LEU A 100 -1.85 -7.43 -3.82
N TYR A 101 -1.56 -6.51 -2.89
CA TYR A 101 -2.43 -6.26 -1.74
C TYR A 101 -3.89 -5.96 -2.14
N PHE A 102 -4.14 -5.48 -3.37
CA PHE A 102 -5.48 -5.24 -3.91
C PHE A 102 -6.34 -6.51 -4.01
N VAL A 103 -5.74 -7.71 -3.98
CA VAL A 103 -6.47 -8.99 -3.90
C VAL A 103 -7.33 -9.05 -2.65
N VAL A 104 -6.84 -8.51 -1.52
CA VAL A 104 -7.54 -8.55 -0.23
C VAL A 104 -8.85 -7.75 -0.26
N PRO A 105 -8.89 -6.45 -0.64
CA PRO A 105 -10.15 -5.72 -0.74
C PRO A 105 -11.07 -6.27 -1.83
N ALA A 106 -10.54 -6.84 -2.92
CA ALA A 106 -11.37 -7.53 -3.91
C ALA A 106 -12.08 -8.74 -3.28
N PHE A 107 -11.36 -9.57 -2.52
CA PHE A 107 -11.94 -10.69 -1.78
C PHE A 107 -12.96 -10.24 -0.73
N VAL A 108 -12.64 -9.20 0.05
CA VAL A 108 -13.58 -8.64 1.04
C VAL A 108 -14.85 -8.11 0.35
N GLY A 109 -14.73 -7.46 -0.80
CA GLY A 109 -15.87 -7.00 -1.58
C GLY A 109 -16.81 -8.13 -2.02
N VAL A 110 -16.25 -9.27 -2.43
CA VAL A 110 -17.04 -10.45 -2.79
C VAL A 110 -17.71 -11.07 -1.58
N VAL A 111 -16.94 -11.32 -0.53
CA VAL A 111 -17.39 -12.16 0.60
C VAL A 111 -18.28 -11.40 1.58
N TYR A 112 -18.00 -10.11 1.80
CA TYR A 112 -18.68 -9.32 2.83
C TYR A 112 -19.62 -8.25 2.28
N LEU A 113 -19.43 -7.81 1.03
CA LEU A 113 -20.22 -6.73 0.42
C LEU A 113 -21.16 -7.24 -0.69
N ASP A 114 -21.25 -8.56 -0.89
CA ASP A 114 -22.03 -9.22 -1.95
C ASP A 114 -21.77 -8.62 -3.36
N VAL A 115 -20.57 -8.09 -3.60
CA VAL A 115 -20.21 -7.52 -4.89
C VAL A 115 -19.90 -8.66 -5.85
N ALA A 116 -20.78 -8.85 -6.85
CA ALA A 116 -20.52 -9.78 -7.94
C ALA A 116 -19.31 -9.31 -8.75
N LEU A 117 -18.25 -10.14 -8.83
CA LEU A 117 -17.15 -9.88 -9.75
C LEU A 117 -17.60 -10.13 -11.17
N SER A 118 -17.32 -9.17 -12.06
CA SER A 118 -17.39 -9.43 -13.50
C SER A 118 -16.35 -10.48 -13.90
N ALA A 119 -16.60 -11.20 -14.99
CA ALA A 119 -15.63 -12.14 -15.55
C ALA A 119 -14.27 -11.47 -15.84
N ALA A 120 -14.28 -10.18 -16.22
CA ALA A 120 -13.08 -9.39 -16.44
C ALA A 120 -12.27 -9.18 -15.14
N ASN A 121 -12.93 -8.92 -14.01
CA ASN A 121 -12.25 -8.76 -12.71
C ASN A 121 -11.58 -10.07 -12.27
N VAL A 122 -12.27 -11.20 -12.45
CA VAL A 122 -11.71 -12.52 -12.15
C VAL A 122 -10.50 -12.81 -13.04
N ALA A 123 -10.60 -12.57 -14.35
CA ALA A 123 -9.49 -12.74 -15.28
C ALA A 123 -8.29 -11.86 -14.90
N GLY A 124 -8.52 -10.58 -14.58
CA GLY A 124 -7.47 -9.65 -14.16
C GLY A 124 -6.76 -10.10 -12.88
N LEU A 125 -7.52 -10.59 -11.89
CA LEU A 125 -6.95 -11.09 -10.64
C LEU A 125 -6.09 -12.34 -10.87
N THR A 126 -6.58 -13.29 -11.66
CA THR A 126 -5.83 -14.50 -12.04
C THR A 126 -4.54 -14.14 -12.79
N LEU A 127 -4.61 -13.23 -13.76
CA LEU A 127 -3.44 -12.76 -14.51
C LEU A 127 -2.42 -12.08 -13.60
N ALA A 128 -2.86 -11.33 -12.58
CA ALA A 128 -1.96 -10.71 -11.62
C ALA A 128 -1.22 -11.74 -10.76
N VAL A 129 -1.91 -12.80 -10.32
CA VAL A 129 -1.27 -13.94 -9.62
C VAL A 129 -0.26 -14.64 -10.53
N VAL A 130 -0.63 -14.92 -11.77
CA VAL A 130 0.27 -15.53 -12.77
C VAL A 130 1.50 -14.67 -13.00
N ALA A 131 1.34 -13.35 -13.16
CA ALA A 131 2.44 -12.42 -13.34
C ALA A 131 3.43 -12.48 -12.16
N VAL A 132 2.93 -12.54 -10.92
CA VAL A 132 3.80 -12.67 -9.75
C VAL A 132 4.51 -14.01 -9.68
N VAL A 133 3.83 -15.11 -10.01
CA VAL A 133 4.49 -16.42 -10.10
C VAL A 133 5.63 -16.37 -11.12
N LEU A 134 5.39 -15.82 -12.31
CA LEU A 134 6.41 -15.69 -13.35
C LEU A 134 7.58 -14.78 -12.93
N ILE A 135 7.31 -13.70 -12.20
CA ILE A 135 8.36 -12.82 -11.65
C ILE A 135 9.18 -13.52 -10.55
N ALA A 136 8.58 -14.45 -9.83
CA ALA A 136 9.21 -15.16 -8.71
C ALA A 136 10.01 -16.40 -9.13
N LEU A 137 9.86 -16.89 -10.36
CA LEU A 137 10.65 -17.97 -10.97
C LEU A 137 12.02 -17.48 -11.45
#